data_AF-A0A2P5LPA2-F1
#
_entry.id   AF-A0A2P5LPA2-F1
#
_cell.length_a   1.000
_cell.length_b   1.000
_cell.length_c   1.000
_cell.angle_alpha   90.00
_cell.angle_beta   90.00
_cell.angle_gamma   90.00
#
_symmetry.space_group_name_H-M   'P 1'
#
loop_
_entity.id
_entity.type
_entity.pdbx_description
1 polymer ?
#
loop_
_entity_poly.entity_id
_entity_poly.type
_entity_poly.pdbx_seq_one_letter_code
_entity_poly.pdbx_strand_id
1 'polypeptide(L)'
;AVELAARKRPGLILADIQLADGSSGLNAVNEMLESFDAPVIFITAFPERLLTGERPEPAFLISKPYKVDTVKATISQALFFERKASRAA
;
A
#
# COMPACT_ATOMS: atom_id res chain seq x y z
N ALA A 1 -14.42 2.52 -0.70
CA ALA A 1 -13.07 2.78 -1.23
C ALA A 1 -12.76 1.93 -2.46
N VAL A 2 -12.94 0.60 -2.38
CA VAL A 2 -12.67 -0.35 -3.48
C VAL A 2 -13.38 0.03 -4.78
N GLU A 3 -14.69 0.27 -4.74
CA GLU A 3 -15.46 0.64 -5.94
C GLU A 3 -14.96 1.93 -6.63
N LEU A 4 -14.50 2.91 -5.84
CA LEU A 4 -13.91 4.14 -6.38
C LEU A 4 -12.54 3.85 -7.02
N ALA A 5 -11.71 3.05 -6.35
CA ALA A 5 -10.41 2.65 -6.86
C ALA A 5 -10.53 1.84 -8.16
N ALA A 6 -11.48 0.90 -8.24
CA ALA A 6 -11.75 0.12 -9.44
C ALA A 6 -12.13 1.01 -10.65
N ARG A 7 -12.90 2.08 -10.42
CA ARG A 7 -13.27 3.05 -11.45
C ARG A 7 -12.14 3.99 -11.85
N LYS A 8 -11.29 4.39 -10.90
CA LYS A 8 -10.23 5.40 -11.12
C LYS A 8 -8.89 4.79 -11.52
N ARG A 9 -8.62 3.53 -11.15
CA ARG A 9 -7.36 2.80 -11.35
C ARG A 9 -6.14 3.65 -10.98
N PRO A 10 -5.96 3.97 -9.68
CA PRO A 10 -4.87 4.81 -9.23
C PRO A 10 -3.50 4.19 -9.54
N GLY A 11 -2.53 5.00 -9.94
CA GLY A 11 -1.13 4.57 -10.15
C GLY A 11 -0.30 4.43 -8.86
N LEU A 12 -0.91 4.65 -7.70
CA LEU A 12 -0.29 4.49 -6.37
C LEU A 12 -1.41 4.40 -5.32
N ILE A 13 -1.25 3.49 -4.36
CA ILE A 13 -2.15 3.35 -3.22
C ILE A 13 -1.40 3.68 -1.94
N LEU A 14 -1.93 4.64 -1.17
CA LEU A 14 -1.52 4.89 0.21
C LEU A 14 -2.66 4.43 1.13
N ALA A 15 -2.39 3.49 2.02
CA ALA A 15 -3.42 2.89 2.87
C ALA A 15 -2.98 2.81 4.34
N ASP A 16 -3.92 2.96 5.28
CA ASP A 16 -3.71 2.47 6.65
C ASP A 16 -4.06 0.98 6.72
N ILE A 17 -3.44 0.26 7.65
CA ILE A 17 -3.80 -1.14 7.93
C ILE A 17 -5.11 -1.18 8.71
N GLN A 18 -5.29 -0.25 9.65
CA GLN A 18 -6.48 -0.15 10.48
C GLN A 18 -7.29 1.07 10.07
N LEU A 19 -8.48 0.85 9.52
CA LEU A 19 -9.38 1.93 9.13
C LEU A 19 -10.21 2.40 10.34
N ALA A 20 -10.73 3.62 10.23
CA ALA A 20 -11.47 4.28 11.31
C ALA A 20 -12.77 3.56 11.70
N ASP A 21 -13.33 2.77 10.78
CA ASP A 21 -14.51 1.93 10.99
C ASP A 21 -14.18 0.55 11.57
N GLY A 22 -12.91 0.29 11.90
CA GLY A 22 -12.47 -1.01 12.42
C GLY A 22 -12.08 -2.03 11.34
N SER A 23 -12.34 -1.74 10.06
CA SER A 23 -12.04 -2.65 8.96
C SER A 23 -10.55 -2.72 8.60
N SER A 24 -10.16 -3.78 7.87
CA SER A 24 -8.77 -4.03 7.44
C SER A 24 -8.51 -3.33 6.11
N GLY A 25 -7.65 -2.31 6.14
CA GLY A 25 -7.18 -1.67 4.91
C GLY A 25 -6.28 -2.58 4.08
N LEU A 26 -5.62 -3.56 4.70
CA LEU A 26 -4.87 -4.60 3.98
C LEU A 26 -5.80 -5.43 3.10
N ASN A 27 -6.94 -5.87 3.63
CA ASN A 27 -7.92 -6.65 2.87
C ASN A 27 -8.49 -5.82 1.73
N ALA A 28 -8.83 -4.55 1.99
CA ALA A 28 -9.35 -3.64 0.98
C ALA A 28 -8.34 -3.41 -0.16
N VAL A 29 -7.04 -3.32 0.14
CA VAL A 29 -6.00 -3.21 -0.88
C VAL A 29 -5.85 -4.50 -1.68
N ASN A 30 -5.86 -5.66 -1.03
CA ASN A 30 -5.78 -6.94 -1.74
C ASN A 30 -6.94 -7.10 -2.74
N GLU A 31 -8.16 -6.74 -2.33
CA GLU A 31 -9.34 -6.72 -3.21
C GLU A 31 -9.17 -5.76 -4.40
N MET A 32 -8.55 -4.59 -4.19
CA MET A 32 -8.24 -3.67 -5.29
C MET A 32 -7.21 -4.27 -6.27
N LEU A 33 -6.19 -4.94 -5.75
CA LEU A 33 -5.12 -5.55 -6.54
C LEU A 33 -5.57 -6.75 -7.37
N GLU A 34 -6.69 -7.39 -7.01
CA GLU A 34 -7.35 -8.40 -7.88
C GLU A 34 -7.86 -7.79 -9.20
N SER A 35 -8.10 -6.48 -9.23
CA SER A 35 -8.68 -5.78 -10.38
C SER A 35 -7.68 -4.98 -11.21
N PHE A 36 -6.61 -4.48 -10.61
CA PHE A 36 -5.56 -3.71 -11.29
C PHE A 36 -4.28 -3.67 -10.46
N ASP A 37 -3.13 -3.60 -11.15
CA ASP A 37 -1.84 -3.45 -10.48
C ASP A 37 -1.57 -1.99 -10.12
N ALA A 38 -1.13 -1.76 -8.88
CA ALA A 38 -0.62 -0.47 -8.44
C ALA A 38 0.39 -0.68 -7.28
N PRO A 39 1.45 0.15 -7.19
CA PRO A 39 2.31 0.14 -6.03
C PRO A 39 1.53 0.54 -4.77
N VAL A 40 1.75 -0.19 -3.68
CA VAL A 40 1.09 0.04 -2.39
C VAL A 40 2.11 0.46 -1.35
N ILE A 41 1.80 1.51 -0.58
CA ILE A 41 2.54 1.89 0.62
C ILE A 41 1.56 1.93 1.78
N PHE A 42 1.84 1.14 2.82
CA PHE A 42 1.08 1.21 4.07
C PHE A 42 1.64 2.27 5.01
N ILE A 43 0.76 3.07 5.61
CA ILE A 43 1.11 4.10 6.60
C ILE A 43 0.24 3.91 7.83
N THR A 44 0.80 3.35 8.90
CA THR A 44 0.01 2.88 10.06
C THR A 44 0.66 3.16 11.41
N ALA A 45 -0.14 3.23 12.48
CA ALA A 45 0.34 3.22 13.85
C ALA A 45 0.47 1.81 14.45
N PHE A 46 0.04 0.76 13.73
CA PHE A 46 -0.02 -0.63 14.21
C PHE A 46 0.76 -1.59 13.30
N PRO A 47 2.07 -1.37 13.09
CA PRO A 47 2.89 -2.23 12.20
C PRO A 47 2.94 -3.69 12.66
N GLU A 48 2.80 -3.94 13.96
CA GLU A 48 2.84 -5.27 14.57
C GLU A 48 1.74 -6.22 14.10
N ARG A 49 0.64 -5.70 13.54
CA ARG A 49 -0.42 -6.56 12.98
C ARG A 49 0.00 -7.29 11.71
N LEU A 50 1.15 -6.93 11.13
CA LEU A 50 1.80 -7.66 10.04
C LEU A 50 2.76 -8.75 10.55
N LEU A 51 3.00 -8.85 11.87
CA LEU A 51 3.88 -9.85 12.48
C LEU A 51 3.15 -11.17 12.79
N THR A 52 2.04 -11.44 12.11
CA THR A 52 1.29 -12.71 12.25
C THR A 52 2.05 -13.89 11.62
N GLY A 53 3.11 -13.63 10.84
CA GLY A 53 3.92 -14.65 10.17
C GLY A 53 3.25 -15.28 8.95
N GLU A 54 1.97 -14.97 8.71
CA GLU A 54 1.26 -15.32 7.49
C GLU A 54 1.62 -14.32 6.39
N ARG A 55 2.45 -14.78 5.45
CA ARG A 55 2.88 -14.01 4.27
C ARG A 55 1.70 -13.79 3.31
N PRO A 56 1.67 -12.68 2.54
CA PRO A 56 2.79 -11.78 2.25
C PRO A 56 2.80 -10.49 3.09
N GLU A 57 3.98 -10.12 3.59
CA GLU A 57 4.23 -8.78 4.12
C GLU A 57 4.27 -7.74 2.98
N PRO A 58 3.78 -6.51 3.20
CA PRO A 58 3.82 -5.47 2.19
C PRO A 58 5.25 -4.99 1.93
N ALA A 59 5.57 -4.74 0.65
CA ALA A 59 6.90 -4.28 0.24
C ALA A 59 7.29 -2.89 0.79
N PHE A 60 6.30 -2.04 1.10
CA PHE A 60 6.53 -0.70 1.64
C PHE A 60 5.61 -0.42 2.83
N LEU A 61 6.21 -0.10 3.98
CA LEU A 61 5.54 0.22 5.24
C LEU A 61 6.19 1.46 5.88
N ILE A 62 5.37 2.39 6.37
CA ILE A 62 5.77 3.58 7.10
C ILE A 62 4.99 3.62 8.41
N SER A 63 5.70 3.69 9.55
CA SER A 63 5.05 3.85 10.85
C SER A 63 4.65 5.29 11.12
N LYS A 64 3.54 5.49 11.83
CA LYS A 64 3.13 6.77 12.41
C LYS A 64 3.80 6.93 13.80
N PRO A 65 4.27 8.14 14.16
CA PRO A 65 4.33 9.35 13.34
C PRO A 65 5.46 9.28 12.29
N TYR A 66 5.22 9.88 11.12
CA TYR A 66 6.16 9.88 10.00
C TYR A 66 6.71 11.27 9.68
N LYS A 67 7.89 11.30 9.05
CA LYS A 67 8.42 12.52 8.42
C LYS A 67 7.91 12.61 6.99
N VAL A 68 7.55 13.82 6.55
CA VAL A 68 7.10 14.08 5.17
C VAL A 68 8.15 13.62 4.14
N ASP A 69 9.43 13.81 4.44
CA ASP A 69 10.51 13.39 3.54
C ASP A 69 10.61 11.87 3.41
N THR A 70 10.30 11.13 4.48
CA THR A 70 10.20 9.67 4.41
C THR A 70 9.08 9.24 3.46
N VAL A 71 7.89 9.87 3.56
CA VAL A 71 6.77 9.56 2.66
C VAL A 71 7.15 9.86 1.20
N LYS A 72 7.74 11.03 0.93
CA LYS A 72 8.20 11.40 -0.42
C LYS A 72 9.24 10.43 -0.99
N ALA A 73 10.22 10.04 -0.17
CA ALA A 73 11.26 9.12 -0.58
C ALA A 73 10.70 7.72 -0.89
N THR A 74 9.78 7.22 -0.07
CA THR A 74 9.14 5.91 -0.29
C THR A 74 8.25 5.94 -1.53
N ILE A 75 7.46 7.00 -1.74
CA ILE A 75 6.67 7.19 -2.97
C ILE A 75 7.58 7.16 -4.20
N SER A 76 8.69 7.91 -4.15
CA SER A 76 9.65 7.93 -5.24
C SER A 76 10.17 6.51 -5.54
N GLN A 77 10.61 5.80 -4.51
CA GLN A 77 11.10 4.42 -4.65
C GLN A 77 10.04 3.49 -5.24
N ALA A 78 8.82 3.48 -4.70
CA ALA A 78 7.74 2.62 -5.18
C ALA A 78 7.43 2.84 -6.66
N LEU A 79 7.34 4.11 -7.10
CA LEU A 79 7.11 4.46 -8.50
C LEU A 79 8.30 4.11 -9.41
N PHE A 80 9.54 4.11 -8.90
CA PHE A 80 10.72 3.69 -9.66
C PHE A 80 10.80 2.16 -9.80
N PHE A 81 10.39 1.39 -8.79
CA PHE A 81 10.38 -0.08 -8.85
C PHE A 81 9.35 -0.62 -9.84
N GLU A 82 8.15 -0.05 -9.89
CA GLU A 82 7.10 -0.44 -10.85
C GLU A 82 7.56 -0.27 -12.32
N ARG A 83 8.22 0.84 -12.64
CA ARG A 83 8.83 1.06 -13.97
C ARG A 83 9.90 0.04 -14.36
N LYS A 84 10.62 -0.53 -13.40
CA LYS A 84 11.63 -1.57 -13.68
C LYS A 84 10.97 -2.93 -13.93
N ALA A 85 9.96 -3.28 -13.15
CA ALA A 85 9.20 -4.51 -13.34
C ALA A 85 8.47 -4.54 -14.69
N SER A 86 7.82 -3.44 -15.08
CA SER A 86 7.13 -3.31 -16.37
C SER A 86 8.05 -3.34 -17.59
N ARG A 87 9.33 -2.94 -17.47
CA ARG A 87 10.32 -2.98 -18.57
C ARG A 87 10.99 -4.35 -18.77
N ALA A 88 10.90 -5.23 -17.77
CA ALA A 88 11.54 -6.55 -17.80
C ALA A 88 10.57 -7.66 -18.23
N ALA A 89 9.28 -7.35 -18.39
CA ALA A 89 8.23 -8.22 -18.90
C ALA A 89 7.99 -7.96 -20.40
#